data_AF-A0A9X2Q6P9-F1
#
_entry.id   AF-A0A9X2Q6P9-F1
#
_cell.length_a   1.000
_cell.length_b   1.000
_cell.length_c   1.000
_cell.angle_alpha   90.00
_cell.angle_beta   90.00
_cell.angle_gamma   90.00
#
_symmetry.space_group_name_H-M   'P 1'
#
loop_
_entity.id
_entity.type
_entity.pdbx_description
1 polymer ?
#
loop_
_entity_poly.entity_id
_entity_poly.type
_entity_poly.pdbx_seq_one_letter_code
_entity_poly.pdbx_strand_id
1 'polypeptide(L)'
;MQRDGWGQELRQRAKLLISKKNMFEKFVYNRIKDWGRLEEPVTHFVADEAGNCIVNDILKFENMNNKLVEYVNEMCIKGKIDSIPHKNSSDRQSYEKYFDQNTHQLVQSVYKKDLRKFGYRF
;
A
#
# COMPACT_ATOMS: atom_id res chain seq x y z
N MET A 1 10.76 13.41 27.04
CA MET A 1 11.14 12.49 25.93
C MET A 1 10.67 13.11 24.61
N GLN A 2 11.58 13.73 23.86
CA GLN A 2 11.30 14.28 22.52
C GLN A 2 11.50 13.17 21.48
N ARG A 3 10.41 12.65 20.89
CA ARG A 3 10.43 11.65 19.80
C ARG A 3 9.93 12.20 18.45
N ASP A 4 9.60 13.49 18.36
CA ASP A 4 8.86 14.03 17.21
C ASP A 4 9.71 14.70 16.11
N GLY A 5 10.99 15.03 16.38
CA GLY A 5 11.84 15.78 15.44
C GLY A 5 12.21 15.00 14.17
N TRP A 6 12.67 13.76 14.33
CA TRP A 6 13.11 12.89 13.23
C TRP A 6 11.98 12.59 12.23
N GLY A 7 10.76 12.40 12.74
CA GLY A 7 9.59 12.13 11.90
C GLY A 7 9.16 13.33 11.07
N GLN A 8 9.32 14.56 11.55
CA GLN A 8 8.96 15.76 10.79
C GLN A 8 9.98 16.06 9.70
N GLU A 9 11.27 15.92 9.99
CA GLU A 9 12.34 16.17 9.02
C GLU A 9 12.34 15.14 7.88
N LEU A 10 12.16 13.84 8.20
CA LEU A 10 11.97 12.79 7.19
C LEU A 10 10.73 13.04 6.32
N ARG A 11 9.63 13.54 6.91
CA ARG A 11 8.40 13.88 6.17
C ARG A 11 8.59 15.08 5.27
N GLN A 12 9.29 16.13 5.72
CA GLN A 12 9.62 17.30 4.89
C GLN A 12 10.54 16.91 3.74
N ARG A 13 11.57 16.10 4.02
CA ARG A 13 12.51 15.61 3.01
C ARG A 13 11.80 14.72 1.99
N ALA A 14 10.95 13.79 2.43
CA ALA A 14 10.12 12.99 1.52
C ALA A 14 9.20 13.86 0.65
N LYS A 15 8.55 14.89 1.21
CA LYS A 15 7.74 15.85 0.43
C LYS A 15 8.55 16.61 -0.62
N LEU A 16 9.74 17.11 -0.26
CA LEU A 16 10.67 17.80 -1.17
C LEU A 16 11.21 16.88 -2.27
N LEU A 17 11.36 15.61 -1.94
CA LEU A 17 11.81 14.60 -2.89
C LEU A 17 10.66 14.26 -3.87
N ILE A 18 9.46 13.99 -3.36
CA ILE A 18 8.29 13.64 -4.16
C ILE A 18 7.81 14.81 -5.04
N SER A 19 8.01 16.08 -4.63
CA SER A 19 7.59 17.25 -5.41
C SER A 19 8.37 17.48 -6.71
N LYS A 20 9.47 16.74 -6.93
CA LYS A 20 10.23 16.80 -8.18
C LYS A 20 9.69 15.76 -9.15
N LYS A 21 9.07 16.23 -10.23
CA LYS A 21 8.34 15.47 -11.27
C LYS A 21 9.09 14.24 -11.82
N ASN A 22 10.43 14.25 -11.80
CA ASN A 22 11.25 13.16 -12.36
C ASN A 22 11.68 12.11 -11.31
N MET A 23 11.35 12.30 -10.03
CA MET A 23 11.94 11.47 -8.99
C MET A 23 11.11 10.27 -8.59
N PHE A 24 9.78 10.32 -8.76
CA PHE A 24 8.95 9.13 -8.62
C PHE A 24 9.24 8.14 -9.76
N GLU A 25 9.30 8.61 -11.00
CA GLU A 25 9.73 7.78 -12.14
C GLU A 25 11.12 7.18 -11.92
N LYS A 26 12.09 8.00 -11.51
CA LYS A 26 13.44 7.51 -11.17
C LYS A 26 13.43 6.51 -10.01
N PHE A 27 12.57 6.71 -9.00
CA PHE A 27 12.38 5.77 -7.91
C PHE A 27 11.84 4.44 -8.44
N VAL A 28 10.77 4.46 -9.23
CA VAL A 28 10.17 3.26 -9.82
C VAL A 28 11.19 2.50 -10.66
N TYR A 29 11.89 3.21 -11.53
CA TYR A 29 12.90 2.64 -12.42
C TYR A 29 14.07 2.04 -11.65
N ASN A 30 14.65 2.77 -10.69
CA ASN A 30 15.76 2.28 -9.89
C ASN A 30 15.38 1.04 -9.07
N ARG A 31 14.18 1.01 -8.48
CA ARG A 31 13.72 -0.17 -7.73
C ARG A 31 13.63 -1.40 -8.61
N ILE A 32 13.10 -1.26 -9.82
CA ILE A 32 12.99 -2.37 -10.78
C ILE A 32 14.35 -2.79 -11.31
N LYS A 33 15.21 -1.83 -11.63
CA LYS A 33 16.55 -2.09 -12.16
C LYS A 33 17.48 -2.74 -11.13
N ASP A 34 17.51 -2.18 -9.92
CA ASP A 34 18.49 -2.58 -8.91
C ASP A 34 18.07 -3.89 -8.22
N TRP A 35 16.77 -4.11 -7.99
CA TRP A 35 16.28 -5.23 -7.19
C TRP A 35 15.42 -6.23 -7.99
N GLY A 36 15.18 -5.99 -9.28
CA GLY A 36 14.35 -6.83 -10.15
C GLY A 36 12.84 -6.77 -9.84
N ARG A 37 12.42 -6.04 -8.80
CA ARG A 37 11.04 -5.83 -8.37
C ARG A 37 10.94 -4.62 -7.42
N LEU A 38 9.76 -4.00 -7.35
CA LEU A 38 9.49 -2.87 -6.46
C LEU A 38 9.40 -3.30 -4.98
N GLU A 39 8.66 -4.39 -4.73
CA GLU A 39 8.49 -5.11 -3.47
C GLU A 39 8.12 -6.57 -3.78
N GLU A 40 8.08 -7.44 -2.77
CA GLU A 40 7.51 -8.77 -2.93
C GLU A 40 6.00 -8.70 -3.20
N PRO A 41 5.48 -9.46 -4.19
CA PRO A 41 4.05 -9.56 -4.42
C PRO A 41 3.29 -9.97 -3.15
N VAL A 42 2.09 -9.43 -2.94
CA VAL A 42 1.19 -9.84 -1.86
C VAL A 42 0.91 -11.34 -1.94
N THR A 43 0.84 -11.90 -3.15
CA THR A 43 0.73 -13.34 -3.36
C THR A 43 1.78 -14.16 -2.63
N HIS A 44 3.00 -13.63 -2.44
CA HIS A 44 4.06 -14.33 -1.72
C HIS A 44 3.73 -14.54 -0.23
N PHE A 45 2.94 -13.64 0.37
CA PHE A 45 2.59 -13.68 1.79
C PHE A 45 1.28 -14.43 2.07
N VAL A 46 0.39 -14.48 1.09
CA VAL A 46 -1.00 -14.96 1.30
C VAL A 46 -1.34 -16.18 0.47
N ALA A 47 -0.39 -16.74 -0.28
CA ALA A 47 -0.61 -17.93 -1.10
C ALA A 47 0.47 -19.00 -0.90
N ASP A 48 0.10 -20.26 -1.15
CA ASP A 48 1.03 -21.38 -1.21
C ASP A 48 1.87 -21.37 -2.51
N GLU A 49 2.76 -22.34 -2.66
CA GLU A 49 3.60 -22.49 -3.86
C GLU A 49 2.80 -22.74 -5.15
N ALA A 50 1.59 -23.31 -5.03
CA ALA A 50 0.67 -23.51 -6.14
C ALA A 50 -0.15 -22.24 -6.47
N GLY A 51 -0.04 -21.19 -5.66
CA GLY A 51 -0.75 -19.93 -5.81
C GLY A 51 -2.17 -19.92 -5.23
N ASN A 52 -2.56 -20.90 -4.41
CA ASN A 52 -3.83 -20.91 -3.70
C ASN A 52 -3.75 -20.02 -2.46
N CYS A 53 -4.81 -19.25 -2.16
CA CYS A 53 -4.82 -18.45 -0.94
C CYS A 53 -4.83 -19.34 0.31
N ILE A 54 -3.95 -19.05 1.27
CA ILE A 54 -3.83 -19.76 2.55
C ILE A 54 -4.48 -19.01 3.72
N VAL A 55 -5.14 -17.90 3.42
CA VAL A 55 -5.89 -17.08 4.38
C VAL A 55 -7.37 -17.11 4.05
N ASN A 56 -8.23 -17.00 5.06
CA ASN A 56 -9.68 -16.96 4.89
C ASN A 56 -10.13 -15.64 4.26
N ASP A 57 -9.53 -14.53 4.68
CA ASP A 57 -9.97 -13.18 4.31
C ASP A 57 -8.80 -12.25 4.05
N ILE A 58 -8.98 -11.35 3.07
CA ILE A 58 -8.03 -10.30 2.71
C ILE A 58 -8.76 -8.97 2.76
N LEU A 59 -8.47 -8.18 3.80
CA LEU A 59 -9.06 -6.86 3.97
C LEU A 59 -8.28 -5.81 3.18
N LYS A 60 -8.99 -4.95 2.46
CA LYS A 60 -8.40 -3.91 1.62
C LYS A 60 -8.47 -2.55 2.31
N PHE A 61 -7.40 -1.76 2.19
CA PHE A 61 -7.27 -0.47 2.88
C PHE A 61 -8.39 0.53 2.52
N GLU A 62 -8.84 0.52 1.26
CA GLU A 62 -9.92 1.38 0.78
C GLU A 62 -11.25 1.14 1.51
N ASN A 63 -11.47 -0.07 2.02
CA ASN A 63 -12.70 -0.48 2.70
C ASN A 63 -12.47 -0.76 4.20
N MET A 64 -11.27 -0.48 4.71
CA MET A 64 -10.81 -0.94 6.02
C MET A 64 -11.69 -0.45 7.17
N ASN A 65 -12.15 0.81 7.13
CA ASN A 65 -12.98 1.40 8.18
C ASN A 65 -14.24 0.57 8.47
N ASN A 66 -14.89 0.04 7.42
CA ASN A 66 -16.11 -0.75 7.57
C ASN A 66 -15.77 -2.23 7.75
N LYS A 67 -14.88 -2.75 6.90
CA LYS A 67 -14.58 -4.18 6.87
C LYS A 67 -13.88 -4.69 8.11
N LEU A 68 -13.01 -3.91 8.74
CA LEU A 68 -12.35 -4.34 9.96
C LEU A 68 -13.32 -4.40 11.14
N VAL A 69 -14.28 -3.46 11.21
CA VAL A 69 -15.33 -3.45 12.24
C VAL A 69 -16.20 -4.70 12.12
N GLU A 70 -16.67 -5.01 10.90
CA GLU A 70 -17.39 -6.25 10.60
C GLU A 70 -16.59 -7.48 11.05
N TYR A 71 -15.33 -7.58 10.59
CA TYR A 71 -14.47 -8.73 10.84
C TYR A 71 -14.15 -8.95 12.34
N VAL A 72 -13.85 -7.88 13.09
CA VAL A 72 -13.56 -7.99 14.53
C VAL A 72 -14.81 -8.44 15.31
N ASN A 73 -15.98 -7.90 14.95
CA ASN A 73 -17.25 -8.27 15.57
C ASN A 73 -17.65 -9.72 15.25
N GLU A 74 -17.36 -10.20 14.04
CA GLU A 74 -17.56 -11.60 13.63
C GLU A 74 -16.61 -12.56 14.36
N MET A 75 -15.34 -12.20 14.48
CA MET A 75 -14.30 -13.04 15.10
C MET A 75 -14.41 -13.17 16.63
N CYS A 76 -15.40 -12.52 17.25
CA CYS A 76 -15.63 -12.51 18.70
C CYS A 76 -14.37 -12.17 19.52
N ILE A 77 -13.41 -11.44 18.94
CA ILE A 77 -12.26 -10.92 19.65
C ILE A 77 -12.82 -10.03 20.76
N LYS A 78 -12.39 -10.23 22.01
CA LYS A 78 -13.00 -9.57 23.18
C LYS A 78 -13.17 -8.06 22.95
N GLY A 79 -14.43 -7.63 22.87
CA GLY A 79 -14.83 -6.24 22.70
C GLY A 79 -15.51 -5.99 21.35
N LYS A 80 -16.64 -5.29 21.38
CA LYS A 80 -17.22 -4.72 20.15
C LYS A 80 -16.47 -3.45 19.82
N ILE A 81 -16.17 -3.26 18.53
CA ILE A 81 -15.68 -1.99 18.02
C ILE A 81 -16.76 -1.38 17.14
N ASP A 82 -17.04 -0.09 17.36
CA ASP A 82 -18.04 0.64 16.57
C ASP A 82 -17.38 1.43 15.43
N SER A 83 -16.11 1.83 15.60
CA SER A 83 -15.36 2.58 14.59
C SER A 83 -13.84 2.48 14.79
N ILE A 84 -13.08 2.72 13.72
CA ILE A 84 -11.62 2.83 13.77
C ILE A 84 -11.22 4.29 13.99
N PRO A 85 -10.47 4.62 15.05
CA PRO A 85 -10.05 5.99 15.31
C PRO A 85 -8.94 6.45 14.34
N HIS A 86 -9.17 7.54 13.61
CA HIS A 86 -8.20 8.18 12.69
C HIS A 86 -7.26 9.17 13.40
N LYS A 87 -6.44 8.69 14.36
CA LYS A 87 -5.60 9.58 15.20
C LYS A 87 -4.43 10.24 14.47
N ASN A 88 -3.93 9.65 13.38
CA ASN A 88 -2.74 10.10 12.64
C ASN A 88 -3.04 10.37 11.15
N SER A 89 -4.24 10.88 10.85
CA SER A 89 -4.60 11.22 9.48
C SER A 89 -3.75 12.38 8.98
N SER A 90 -3.12 12.20 7.82
CA SER A 90 -2.44 13.27 7.08
C SER A 90 -3.21 13.55 5.81
N ASP A 91 -3.38 14.81 5.44
CA ASP A 91 -3.90 15.17 4.13
C ASP A 91 -2.91 14.72 3.03
N ARG A 92 -3.42 13.95 2.07
CA ARG A 92 -2.64 13.35 0.97
C ARG A 92 -3.45 13.45 -0.30
N GLN A 93 -2.76 13.81 -1.37
CA GLN A 93 -3.32 13.74 -2.72
C GLN A 93 -3.53 12.28 -3.13
N SER A 94 -4.46 12.04 -4.08
CA SER A 94 -4.61 10.73 -4.72
C SER A 94 -3.26 10.23 -5.20
N TYR A 95 -2.94 8.97 -4.92
CA TYR A 95 -1.66 8.36 -5.28
C TYR A 95 -1.47 8.33 -6.81
N GLU A 96 -2.57 8.32 -7.57
CA GLU A 96 -2.56 8.33 -9.03
C GLU A 96 -1.84 9.57 -9.59
N LYS A 97 -1.83 10.69 -8.85
CA LYS A 97 -1.13 11.92 -9.27
C LYS A 97 0.39 11.76 -9.29
N TYR A 98 0.94 10.73 -8.65
CA TYR A 98 2.37 10.45 -8.71
C TYR A 98 2.76 9.69 -9.98
N PHE A 99 1.80 9.04 -10.64
CA PHE A 99 2.05 8.24 -11.83
C PHE A 99 1.95 9.08 -13.10
N ASP A 100 2.88 8.85 -14.00
CA ASP A 100 2.77 9.16 -15.41
C ASP A 100 2.47 7.89 -16.21
N GLN A 101 2.30 8.03 -17.52
CA GLN A 101 2.00 6.91 -18.41
C GLN A 101 3.04 5.78 -18.34
N ASN A 102 4.33 6.14 -18.23
CA ASN A 102 5.44 5.17 -18.25
C ASN A 102 5.48 4.37 -16.94
N THR A 103 5.45 5.07 -15.81
CA THR A 103 5.45 4.47 -14.48
C THR A 103 4.20 3.63 -14.25
N HIS A 104 3.05 4.06 -14.77
CA HIS A 104 1.80 3.30 -14.70
C HIS A 104 1.93 1.94 -15.41
N GLN A 105 2.35 1.94 -16.67
CA GLN A 105 2.57 0.71 -17.44
C GLN A 105 3.60 -0.21 -16.79
N LEU A 106 4.67 0.36 -16.26
CA LEU A 106 5.74 -0.39 -15.63
C LEU A 106 5.25 -1.09 -14.36
N VAL A 107 4.57 -0.37 -13.46
CA VAL A 107 4.00 -0.96 -12.22
C VAL A 107 2.92 -2.00 -12.55
N GLN A 108 2.04 -1.71 -13.52
CA GLN A 108 1.01 -2.64 -13.96
C GLN A 108 1.61 -3.93 -14.51
N SER A 109 2.73 -3.85 -15.24
CA SER A 109 3.42 -5.03 -15.78
C SER A 109 4.01 -5.91 -14.67
N VAL A 110 4.63 -5.29 -13.66
CA VAL A 110 5.27 -5.97 -12.52
C VAL A 110 4.23 -6.68 -11.64
N TYR A 111 3.11 -6.00 -11.35
CA TYR A 111 2.09 -6.51 -10.43
C TYR A 111 0.88 -7.14 -11.13
N LYS A 112 0.94 -7.41 -12.43
CA LYS A 112 -0.18 -7.96 -13.23
C LYS A 112 -0.87 -9.17 -12.57
N LYS A 113 -0.09 -10.08 -11.98
CA LYS A 113 -0.61 -11.29 -11.31
C LYS A 113 -1.45 -10.92 -10.09
N ASP A 114 -0.94 -10.05 -9.23
CA ASP A 114 -1.59 -9.61 -8.00
C ASP A 114 -2.80 -8.75 -8.28
N LEU A 115 -2.67 -7.79 -9.21
CA LEU A 115 -3.77 -6.94 -9.64
C LEU A 115 -4.96 -7.79 -10.11
N ARG A 116 -4.69 -8.80 -10.95
CA ARG A 116 -5.72 -9.74 -11.39
C ARG A 116 -6.29 -10.56 -10.24
N LYS A 117 -5.44 -11.15 -9.40
CA LYS A 117 -5.86 -12.06 -8.33
C LYS A 117 -6.74 -11.36 -7.29
N PHE A 118 -6.41 -10.12 -6.93
CA PHE A 118 -7.13 -9.35 -5.93
C PHE A 118 -8.17 -8.39 -6.53
N GLY A 119 -8.39 -8.44 -7.85
CA GLY A 119 -9.42 -7.67 -8.54
C GLY A 119 -9.17 -6.16 -8.55
N TYR A 120 -7.90 -5.74 -8.55
CA TYR A 120 -7.55 -4.34 -8.74
C TYR A 120 -7.52 -3.99 -10.23
N ARG A 121 -8.08 -2.82 -10.55
CA ARG A 121 -7.93 -2.18 -11.85
C ARG A 121 -6.93 -1.05 -11.67
N PHE A 122 -5.91 -1.04 -12.50
CA PHE A 122 -4.87 -0.02 -12.52
C PHE A 122 -4.97 0.68 -13.87
#